data_AF-A0A9N8E5Z4-F1
#
_entry.id   AF-A0A9N8E5Z4-F1
#
_cell.length_a   1.000
_cell.length_b   1.000
_cell.length_c   1.000
_cell.angle_alpha   90.00
_cell.angle_beta   90.00
_cell.angle_gamma   90.00
#
_symmetry.space_group_name_H-M   'P 1'
#
loop_
_entity.id
_entity.type
_entity.pdbx_description
1 polymer ?
#
loop_
_entity_poly.entity_id
_entity_poly.type
_entity_poly.pdbx_seq_one_letter_code
_entity_poly.pdbx_strand_id
1 'polypeptide(L)'
;MMMSFRLLFLAATASSVLSGTPDNVSSRLMVHVPHHLFKEGGYDHREALFGRPPYGGSISQSVYYTEDDLCDPSKAVLHTHPHDVNEKGETVLKSPFILMVNRGNCAFVQKVRNAQRNGAAGVVIADNVCLCSDQECMAHQESQASSGGVAPAPCETAEPVMADDGSGSDVSIPSFLMFKHDADKVKDELAKNRPVRLEMQWSLPHPDSRVEYDLFSSPTDPVAHHFLNEFKPIAKALGHHAYFTPHMYVFDGVRSQCHGMNGENQCFNLCSNNGRYCAMDPDKNLDSGVSGFDVVKESLRRHCIWSNYGEDDGVGEKWWDYVSEFDKRCGNMDYFNNPDCVNDVYHHSHVDGDLIERCMQNSGGLEKDATNSFLESELKAQTDLGVVIMPTAFVNKVAIRGAMSVANVFQAVCAGFAAGSRPHICTMCSHCGDPAACVHHGHCTAHMGGGFMHESLPKGSVSTHSFYGWMLFIVGCFSVAAAWHYKKSRDDMRQQVRTILADYMPLNDSDQMGGSPGGGMQMPAFGGNAQMAVSSMMGMGSSQQSQAPPSAPQYNPGSLL
;
A
#
# COMPACT_ATOMS: atom_id res chain seq x y z
N MET A 1 -53.71 58.15 30.34
CA MET A 1 -53.63 58.15 28.87
C MET A 1 -52.17 57.93 28.51
N MET A 2 -51.85 56.91 27.71
CA MET A 2 -50.52 56.27 27.72
C MET A 2 -49.45 57.03 26.92
N MET A 3 -48.23 57.12 27.47
CA MET A 3 -47.02 57.49 26.72
C MET A 3 -46.58 56.29 25.87
N SER A 4 -46.22 56.52 24.60
CA SER A 4 -45.72 55.48 23.70
C SER A 4 -44.19 55.54 23.63
N PHE A 5 -43.51 54.62 24.33
CA PHE A 5 -42.06 54.43 24.21
C PHE A 5 -41.77 53.47 23.04
N ARG A 6 -41.05 53.94 22.01
CA ARG A 6 -40.60 53.07 20.91
C ARG A 6 -39.29 52.38 21.31
N LEU A 7 -39.34 51.09 21.59
CA LEU A 7 -38.12 50.26 21.60
C LEU A 7 -37.66 50.02 20.15
N LEU A 8 -36.43 50.40 19.82
CA LEU A 8 -35.71 49.80 18.71
C LEU A 8 -35.13 48.46 19.18
N PHE A 9 -35.59 47.36 18.60
CA PHE A 9 -34.85 46.09 18.65
C PHE A 9 -33.82 46.10 17.51
N LEU A 10 -32.54 46.26 17.84
CA LEU A 10 -31.48 45.80 16.94
C LEU A 10 -31.41 44.28 17.04
N ALA A 11 -31.80 43.58 15.96
CA ALA A 11 -31.51 42.16 15.83
C ALA A 11 -30.02 42.00 15.52
N ALA A 12 -29.22 41.63 16.52
CA ALA A 12 -27.85 41.20 16.32
C ALA A 12 -27.86 39.83 15.62
N THR A 13 -27.69 39.81 14.31
CA THR A 13 -27.46 38.58 13.55
C THR A 13 -26.08 38.03 13.93
N ALA A 14 -26.05 37.12 14.90
CA ALA A 14 -24.89 36.31 15.17
C ALA A 14 -24.68 35.37 13.98
N SER A 15 -23.84 35.80 13.03
CA SER A 15 -23.31 34.92 11.98
C SER A 15 -22.45 33.86 12.65
N SER A 16 -23.06 32.73 12.99
CA SER A 16 -22.34 31.54 13.38
C SER A 16 -21.55 31.04 12.17
N VAL A 17 -20.30 31.49 12.06
CA VAL A 17 -19.31 30.82 11.23
C VAL A 17 -19.23 29.39 11.78
N LEU A 18 -19.79 28.45 11.02
CA LEU A 18 -19.57 27.03 11.23
C LEU A 18 -18.10 26.78 10.94
N SER A 19 -17.28 26.92 11.98
CA SER A 19 -15.99 26.26 12.06
C SER A 19 -16.28 24.77 11.91
N GLY A 20 -16.05 24.25 10.71
CA GLY A 20 -16.06 22.82 10.47
C GLY A 20 -14.95 22.21 11.30
N THR A 21 -15.30 21.32 12.23
CA THR A 21 -14.30 20.46 12.86
C THR A 21 -13.71 19.53 11.79
N PRO A 22 -12.41 19.22 11.83
CA PRO A 22 -11.71 18.51 10.75
C PRO A 22 -11.97 16.98 10.77
N ASP A 23 -13.21 16.57 11.06
CA ASP A 23 -13.61 15.16 11.19
C ASP A 23 -13.87 14.49 9.82
N ASN A 24 -13.72 15.25 8.72
CA ASN A 24 -14.01 14.82 7.35
C ASN A 24 -12.78 14.87 6.42
N VAL A 25 -11.57 14.92 6.98
CA VAL A 25 -10.31 14.96 6.22
C VAL A 25 -9.71 13.55 6.13
N SER A 26 -9.51 13.04 4.92
CA SER A 26 -8.95 11.70 4.65
C SER A 26 -7.52 11.52 5.15
N SER A 27 -6.79 12.62 5.28
CA SER A 27 -5.38 12.62 5.62
C SER A 27 -4.96 13.86 6.37
N ARG A 28 -3.88 13.75 7.14
CA ARG A 28 -3.33 14.86 7.90
C ARG A 28 -1.82 14.87 7.79
N LEU A 29 -1.28 16.03 7.45
CA LEU A 29 0.16 16.30 7.45
C LEU A 29 0.43 17.32 8.56
N MET A 30 1.28 17.01 9.53
CA MET A 30 1.49 17.87 10.70
C MET A 30 2.94 17.88 11.15
N VAL A 31 3.48 19.07 11.43
CA VAL A 31 4.78 19.20 12.11
C VAL A 31 4.53 19.35 13.61
N HIS A 32 5.09 18.42 14.39
CA HIS A 32 5.02 18.43 15.85
C HIS A 32 6.21 19.15 16.49
N VAL A 33 7.38 19.06 15.85
CA VAL A 33 8.63 19.68 16.29
C VAL A 33 9.29 20.34 15.08
N PRO A 34 9.75 21.60 15.17
CA PRO A 34 9.57 22.53 16.29
C PRO A 34 8.14 23.07 16.39
N HIS A 35 7.69 23.41 17.61
CA HIS A 35 6.29 23.80 17.86
C HIS A 35 5.86 25.11 17.15
N HIS A 36 6.78 25.97 16.71
CA HIS A 36 6.43 27.15 15.91
C HIS A 36 6.00 26.81 14.46
N LEU A 37 6.21 25.56 14.03
CA LEU A 37 5.66 25.00 12.79
C LEU A 37 4.39 24.16 13.04
N PHE A 38 3.89 24.09 14.28
CA PHE A 38 2.66 23.38 14.57
C PHE A 38 1.44 24.14 14.02
N LYS A 39 0.63 23.47 13.21
CA LYS A 39 -0.68 23.94 12.74
C LYS A 39 -1.75 23.00 13.24
N GLU A 40 -2.75 23.51 13.98
CA GLU A 40 -3.82 22.68 14.54
C GLU A 40 -4.64 21.97 13.44
N GLY A 41 -4.96 22.66 12.34
CA GLY A 41 -5.61 22.05 11.18
C GLY A 41 -4.72 21.06 10.40
N GLY A 42 -3.42 21.00 10.69
CA GLY A 42 -2.42 20.41 9.81
C GLY A 42 -1.98 21.36 8.70
N TYR A 43 -1.26 20.81 7.73
CA TYR A 43 -0.78 21.46 6.52
C TYR A 43 -1.61 21.01 5.32
N ASP A 44 -1.85 21.92 4.37
CA ASP A 44 -2.44 21.58 3.09
C ASP A 44 -1.45 20.73 2.27
N HIS A 45 -1.95 19.64 1.70
CA HIS A 45 -1.14 18.63 1.04
C HIS A 45 -1.94 17.87 -0.01
N ARG A 46 -1.22 17.25 -0.94
CA ARG A 46 -1.78 16.33 -1.95
C ARG A 46 -1.31 14.91 -1.68
N GLU A 47 -2.25 13.99 -1.72
CA GLU A 47 -2.05 12.56 -1.45
C GLU A 47 -1.58 11.83 -2.71
N ALA A 48 -0.54 10.98 -2.63
CA ALA A 48 -0.18 10.10 -3.74
C ALA A 48 -1.26 9.06 -4.02
N LEU A 49 -1.55 8.75 -5.30
CA LEU A 49 -2.50 7.70 -5.69
C LEU A 49 -1.85 6.30 -5.75
N PHE A 50 -0.55 6.23 -5.44
CA PHE A 50 0.27 5.03 -5.35
C PHE A 50 0.95 4.97 -3.96
N GLY A 51 1.69 3.89 -3.69
CA GLY A 51 2.27 3.68 -2.38
C GLY A 51 1.24 3.18 -1.37
N ARG A 52 1.65 3.09 -0.10
CA ARG A 52 0.90 2.30 0.89
C ARG A 52 -0.20 3.09 1.58
N PRO A 53 -1.45 2.74 1.27
CA PRO A 53 -2.33 2.19 2.30
C PRO A 53 -3.24 1.07 1.77
N PRO A 54 -3.21 -0.13 2.36
CA PRO A 54 -4.30 -1.07 2.21
C PRO A 54 -5.43 -0.77 3.23
N TYR A 55 -5.13 -0.05 4.32
CA TYR A 55 -5.97 1.02 4.92
C TYR A 55 -5.34 1.67 6.16
N GLY A 56 -5.89 2.83 6.57
CA GLY A 56 -5.94 3.37 7.93
C GLY A 56 -4.67 3.28 8.79
N GLY A 57 -3.92 4.38 8.90
CA GLY A 57 -2.78 4.46 9.82
C GLY A 57 -2.16 5.85 9.93
N SER A 58 -1.13 5.97 10.77
CA SER A 58 -0.24 7.13 10.79
C SER A 58 1.21 6.71 11.03
N ILE A 59 2.15 7.56 10.61
CA ILE A 59 3.55 7.52 10.98
C ILE A 59 3.98 8.90 11.50
N SER A 60 4.72 8.94 12.60
CA SER A 60 5.28 10.17 13.16
C SER A 60 6.78 9.96 13.38
N GLN A 61 7.61 10.56 12.53
CA GLN A 61 9.07 10.33 12.50
C GLN A 61 9.86 11.62 12.31
N SER A 62 11.17 11.54 12.52
CA SER A 62 12.11 12.60 12.16
C SER A 62 12.16 12.77 10.64
N VAL A 63 12.24 14.02 10.18
CA VAL A 63 12.41 14.37 8.77
C VAL A 63 13.89 14.59 8.47
N TYR A 64 14.37 13.98 7.40
CA TYR A 64 15.60 14.38 6.73
C TYR A 64 15.24 15.00 5.37
N TYR A 65 15.78 16.17 5.04
CA TYR A 65 15.65 16.80 3.73
C TYR A 65 16.88 16.53 2.88
N THR A 66 16.71 16.23 1.60
CA THR A 66 17.80 16.18 0.61
C THR A 66 17.50 17.04 -0.62
N GLU A 67 18.56 17.60 -1.18
CA GLU A 67 18.55 18.37 -2.42
C GLU A 67 18.65 17.47 -3.66
N ASP A 68 18.99 16.18 -3.47
CA ASP A 68 19.07 15.18 -4.54
C ASP A 68 17.71 15.00 -5.24
N ASP A 69 17.74 14.88 -6.56
CA ASP A 69 16.52 14.76 -7.39
C ASP A 69 15.79 13.41 -7.22
N LEU A 70 16.43 12.40 -6.62
CA LEU A 70 15.99 11.00 -6.54
C LEU A 70 15.56 10.37 -7.87
N CYS A 71 16.04 10.88 -8.99
CA CYS A 71 15.72 10.30 -10.30
C CYS A 71 16.63 9.10 -10.61
N ASP A 72 17.88 9.12 -10.15
CA ASP A 72 18.83 8.03 -10.36
C ASP A 72 18.73 6.95 -9.25
N PRO A 73 18.36 5.68 -9.58
CA PRO A 73 18.23 4.60 -8.61
C PRO A 73 19.57 4.10 -8.04
N SER A 74 20.71 4.50 -8.61
CA SER A 74 22.05 4.12 -8.15
C SER A 74 22.62 5.07 -7.09
N LYS A 75 22.04 6.26 -6.93
CA LYS A 75 22.48 7.24 -5.93
C LYS A 75 21.91 6.91 -4.56
N ALA A 76 22.81 6.69 -3.61
CA ALA A 76 22.47 6.72 -2.20
C ALA A 76 22.21 8.17 -1.76
N VAL A 77 21.26 8.37 -0.83
CA VAL A 77 21.00 9.67 -0.22
C VAL A 77 22.09 9.97 0.81
N LEU A 78 23.16 10.62 0.35
CA LEU A 78 24.35 10.90 1.15
C LEU A 78 24.37 12.32 1.74
N HIS A 79 23.65 13.26 1.13
CA HIS A 79 23.58 14.65 1.57
C HIS A 79 22.19 14.96 2.13
N THR A 80 22.10 15.09 3.46
CA THR A 80 20.84 15.37 4.15
C THR A 80 20.96 16.43 5.22
N HIS A 81 19.83 17.03 5.53
CA HIS A 81 19.61 17.97 6.62
C HIS A 81 18.54 17.41 7.58
N PRO A 82 18.83 17.23 8.89
CA PRO A 82 20.10 17.53 9.55
C PRO A 82 21.24 16.59 9.14
N HIS A 83 22.46 17.12 9.08
CA HIS A 83 23.64 16.37 8.65
C HIS A 83 24.23 15.52 9.80
N ASP A 84 23.59 14.38 10.09
CA ASP A 84 24.09 13.36 11.03
C ASP A 84 25.24 12.54 10.40
N VAL A 85 26.40 12.42 11.07
CA VAL A 85 27.50 11.51 10.67
C VAL A 85 27.92 10.58 11.81
N ASN A 86 28.42 9.39 11.46
CA ASN A 86 29.07 8.49 12.41
C ASN A 86 30.53 8.87 12.68
N GLU A 87 31.18 8.12 13.58
CA GLU A 87 32.61 8.25 13.92
C GLU A 87 33.57 8.10 12.74
N LYS A 88 33.11 7.57 11.59
CA LYS A 88 33.89 7.44 10.35
C LYS A 88 33.63 8.58 9.34
N GLY A 89 32.75 9.52 9.66
CA GLY A 89 32.34 10.60 8.76
C GLY A 89 31.30 10.20 7.70
N GLU A 90 30.69 9.02 7.81
CA GLU A 90 29.63 8.55 6.91
C GLU A 90 28.27 9.09 7.39
N THR A 91 27.42 9.57 6.48
CA THR A 91 26.07 10.07 6.80
C THR A 91 25.19 8.97 7.40
N VAL A 92 24.49 9.27 8.50
CA VAL A 92 23.64 8.30 9.23
C VAL A 92 22.19 8.74 9.23
N LEU A 93 21.36 8.04 8.45
CA LEU A 93 19.90 8.17 8.52
C LEU A 93 19.36 7.20 9.59
N LYS A 94 18.88 7.74 10.70
CA LYS A 94 18.36 6.95 11.83
C LYS A 94 16.95 6.45 11.50
N SER A 95 16.87 5.21 11.02
CA SER A 95 15.60 4.54 10.70
C SER A 95 14.75 4.27 11.95
N PRO A 96 13.40 4.37 11.87
CA PRO A 96 12.60 4.85 10.74
C PRO A 96 12.62 6.39 10.62
N PHE A 97 12.64 6.91 9.39
CA PHE A 97 12.62 8.34 9.09
C PHE A 97 11.68 8.69 7.92
N ILE A 98 11.27 9.95 7.83
CA ILE A 98 10.58 10.49 6.65
C ILE A 98 11.59 11.28 5.82
N LEU A 99 11.59 11.09 4.50
CA LEU A 99 12.47 11.81 3.59
C LEU A 99 11.70 12.94 2.89
N MET A 100 12.19 14.17 3.02
CA MET A 100 11.68 15.33 2.30
C MET A 100 12.56 15.60 1.07
N VAL A 101 11.94 15.71 -0.10
CA VAL A 101 12.65 15.89 -1.38
C VAL A 101 11.97 16.93 -2.25
N ASN A 102 12.72 17.65 -3.08
CA ASN A 102 12.11 18.61 -4.00
C ASN A 102 11.34 17.91 -5.13
N ARG A 103 10.20 18.52 -5.51
CA ARG A 103 9.56 18.30 -6.81
C ARG A 103 10.60 18.61 -7.91
N GLY A 104 10.60 17.78 -8.95
CA GLY A 104 11.62 17.81 -10.01
C GLY A 104 11.21 16.94 -11.18
N ASN A 105 12.15 16.70 -12.10
CA ASN A 105 11.84 16.38 -13.50
C ASN A 105 11.54 14.90 -13.81
N CYS A 106 11.40 14.04 -12.81
CA CYS A 106 11.04 12.62 -12.97
C CYS A 106 9.77 12.29 -12.18
N ALA A 107 9.11 11.19 -12.57
CA ALA A 107 7.83 10.78 -12.02
C ALA A 107 7.85 10.60 -10.50
N PHE A 108 6.75 10.95 -9.83
CA PHE A 108 6.64 10.85 -8.38
C PHE A 108 6.86 9.42 -7.88
N VAL A 109 6.35 8.42 -8.61
CA VAL A 109 6.56 6.99 -8.33
C VAL A 109 8.04 6.65 -8.29
N GLN A 110 8.82 7.08 -9.28
CA GLN A 110 10.27 6.85 -9.35
C GLN A 110 11.01 7.47 -8.16
N LYS A 111 10.69 8.72 -7.80
CA LYS A 111 11.26 9.39 -6.62
C LYS A 111 10.98 8.62 -5.32
N VAL A 112 9.72 8.23 -5.09
CA VAL A 112 9.31 7.55 -3.85
C VAL A 112 9.87 6.12 -3.80
N ARG A 113 9.93 5.41 -4.93
CA ARG A 113 10.62 4.12 -5.05
C ARG A 113 12.11 4.22 -4.68
N ASN A 114 12.79 5.26 -5.13
CA ASN A 114 14.21 5.47 -4.81
C ASN A 114 14.41 5.89 -3.35
N ALA A 115 13.50 6.69 -2.77
CA ALA A 115 13.48 6.97 -1.33
C ALA A 115 13.27 5.69 -0.49
N GLN A 116 12.34 4.82 -0.89
CA GLN A 116 12.09 3.52 -0.27
C GLN A 116 13.33 2.62 -0.30
N ARG A 117 14.04 2.56 -1.43
CA ARG A 117 15.31 1.81 -1.56
C ARG A 117 16.41 2.35 -0.63
N ASN A 118 16.36 3.64 -0.31
CA ASN A 118 17.22 4.30 0.67
C ASN A 118 16.72 4.17 2.13
N GLY A 119 15.68 3.36 2.39
CA GLY A 119 15.21 3.04 3.75
C GLY A 119 14.25 4.06 4.37
N ALA A 120 13.75 5.03 3.59
CA ALA A 120 12.72 5.95 4.07
C ALA A 120 11.42 5.20 4.43
N ALA A 121 10.80 5.56 5.55
CA ALA A 121 9.52 5.02 6.00
C ALA A 121 8.30 5.80 5.45
N GLY A 122 8.53 6.97 4.85
CA GLY A 122 7.55 7.82 4.19
C GLY A 122 8.24 8.98 3.46
N VAL A 123 7.54 9.64 2.54
CA VAL A 123 8.10 10.73 1.73
C VAL A 123 7.22 11.98 1.76
N VAL A 124 7.86 13.15 1.89
CA VAL A 124 7.22 14.45 1.65
C VAL A 124 7.87 15.08 0.41
N ILE A 125 7.10 15.25 -0.65
CA ILE A 125 7.56 15.98 -1.83
C ILE A 125 7.30 17.47 -1.60
N ALA A 126 8.36 18.24 -1.45
CA ALA A 126 8.32 19.69 -1.37
C ALA A 126 8.00 20.25 -2.75
N ASP A 127 6.83 20.86 -2.92
CA ASP A 127 6.49 21.55 -4.17
C ASP A 127 7.45 22.72 -4.43
N ASN A 128 7.71 23.01 -5.69
CA ASN A 128 8.63 24.05 -6.14
C ASN A 128 7.95 25.17 -6.93
N VAL A 129 6.65 25.07 -7.21
CA VAL A 129 5.85 26.10 -7.90
C VAL A 129 4.71 26.57 -6.99
N CYS A 130 4.34 27.86 -7.07
CA CYS A 130 3.14 28.38 -6.40
C CYS A 130 1.89 28.13 -7.25
N LEU A 131 0.75 27.90 -6.59
CA LEU A 131 -0.54 27.97 -7.26
C LEU A 131 -0.91 29.43 -7.54
N CYS A 132 -1.51 29.70 -8.70
CA CYS A 132 -1.95 31.06 -9.05
C CYS A 132 -3.08 31.58 -8.12
N SER A 133 -3.80 30.67 -7.46
CA SER A 133 -4.79 30.98 -6.43
C SER A 133 -4.18 31.36 -5.09
N ASP A 134 -2.99 30.85 -4.75
CA ASP A 134 -2.31 31.07 -3.47
C ASP A 134 -1.59 32.43 -3.45
N GLN A 135 -2.28 33.44 -2.96
CA GLN A 135 -1.77 34.80 -2.87
C GLN A 135 -0.60 34.93 -1.88
N GLU A 136 -0.51 34.09 -0.84
CA GLU A 136 0.59 34.13 0.14
C GLU A 136 1.89 33.57 -0.47
N CYS A 137 1.80 32.43 -1.18
CA CYS A 137 2.92 31.88 -1.93
C CYS A 137 3.40 32.86 -3.01
N MET A 138 2.46 33.45 -3.78
CA MET A 138 2.79 34.40 -4.84
C MET A 138 3.48 35.67 -4.30
N ALA A 139 2.96 36.27 -3.22
CA ALA A 139 3.58 37.44 -2.60
C ALA A 139 4.97 37.11 -2.01
N HIS A 140 5.13 35.94 -1.39
CA HIS A 140 6.44 35.50 -0.89
C HIS A 140 7.44 35.30 -2.04
N GLN A 141 7.01 34.67 -3.14
CA GLN A 141 7.83 34.44 -4.32
C GLN A 141 8.25 35.76 -4.98
N GLU A 142 7.36 36.74 -5.11
CA GLU A 142 7.68 38.07 -5.63
C GLU A 142 8.70 38.81 -4.75
N SER A 143 8.59 38.68 -3.43
CA SER A 143 9.56 39.27 -2.50
C SER A 143 10.97 38.65 -2.64
N GLN A 144 11.04 37.33 -2.82
CA GLN A 144 12.29 36.61 -3.08
C GLN A 144 12.87 36.98 -4.45
N ALA A 145 12.06 37.02 -5.51
CA ALA A 145 12.46 37.45 -6.85
C ALA A 145 13.06 38.86 -6.84
N SER A 146 12.40 39.79 -6.14
CA SER A 146 12.85 41.18 -5.96
C SER A 146 14.20 41.29 -5.22
N SER A 147 14.47 40.37 -4.29
CA SER A 147 15.76 40.31 -3.57
C SER A 147 16.88 39.60 -4.35
N GLY A 148 16.54 38.68 -5.25
CA GLY A 148 17.48 37.88 -6.02
C GLY A 148 17.77 38.37 -7.44
N GLY A 149 17.01 39.34 -7.95
CA GLY A 149 17.16 39.88 -9.30
C GLY A 149 16.71 38.94 -10.42
N VAL A 150 15.93 37.92 -10.10
CA VAL A 150 15.38 36.93 -11.03
C VAL A 150 13.88 37.21 -11.20
N ALA A 151 13.35 37.09 -12.42
CA ALA A 151 11.91 37.23 -12.65
C ALA A 151 11.12 36.15 -11.87
N PRO A 152 9.95 36.47 -11.29
CA PRO A 152 9.15 35.48 -10.57
C PRO A 152 8.77 34.32 -11.52
N ALA A 153 8.89 33.09 -11.01
CA ALA A 153 8.54 31.88 -11.75
C ALA A 153 7.03 31.87 -12.10
N PRO A 154 6.63 31.29 -13.24
CA PRO A 154 5.21 31.12 -13.55
C PRO A 154 4.52 30.25 -12.49
N CYS A 155 3.27 30.57 -12.17
CA CYS A 155 2.43 29.80 -11.26
C CYS A 155 1.65 28.71 -12.00
N GLU A 156 1.24 27.67 -11.27
CA GLU A 156 0.35 26.63 -11.78
C GLU A 156 -1.12 26.98 -11.50
N THR A 157 -2.00 26.81 -12.48
CA THR A 157 -3.44 27.12 -12.37
C THR A 157 -4.27 25.97 -11.81
N ALA A 158 -3.69 24.78 -11.70
CA ALA A 158 -4.31 23.57 -11.17
C ALA A 158 -3.34 22.91 -10.18
N GLU A 159 -3.90 22.15 -9.23
CA GLU A 159 -3.12 21.53 -8.17
C GLU A 159 -2.33 20.31 -8.67
N PRO A 160 -1.12 20.04 -8.15
CA PRO A 160 -0.35 18.87 -8.55
C PRO A 160 -1.05 17.57 -8.14
N VAL A 161 -1.31 16.70 -9.12
CA VAL A 161 -1.83 15.35 -8.89
C VAL A 161 -0.67 14.36 -8.84
N MET A 162 -0.50 13.68 -7.70
CA MET A 162 0.50 12.62 -7.52
C MET A 162 -0.03 11.26 -8.04
N ALA A 163 -0.35 11.19 -9.33
CA ALA A 163 -0.84 9.96 -9.96
C ALA A 163 0.22 8.84 -10.01
N ASP A 164 -0.24 7.58 -10.09
CA ASP A 164 0.62 6.46 -10.48
C ASP A 164 0.98 6.60 -11.96
N ASP A 165 2.24 6.31 -12.32
CA ASP A 165 2.71 6.25 -13.71
C ASP A 165 2.51 4.86 -14.34
N GLY A 166 1.82 3.96 -13.63
CA GLY A 166 1.58 2.57 -14.00
C GLY A 166 2.66 1.62 -13.48
N SER A 167 3.72 2.13 -12.84
CA SER A 167 4.78 1.30 -12.25
C SER A 167 4.65 1.15 -10.72
N GLY A 168 3.81 1.93 -10.03
CA GLY A 168 3.84 2.14 -8.58
C GLY A 168 3.47 0.97 -7.67
N SER A 169 3.20 -0.20 -8.23
CA SER A 169 2.85 -1.43 -7.49
C SER A 169 3.93 -1.93 -6.50
N ASP A 170 5.21 -1.57 -6.69
CA ASP A 170 6.31 -1.92 -5.77
C ASP A 170 6.53 -0.86 -4.66
N VAL A 171 5.79 0.25 -4.69
CA VAL A 171 5.88 1.29 -3.66
C VAL A 171 5.01 0.90 -2.46
N SER A 172 5.63 0.86 -1.29
CA SER A 172 5.09 0.34 -0.03
C SER A 172 5.19 1.32 1.15
N ILE A 173 5.52 2.58 0.87
CA ILE A 173 5.55 3.69 1.84
C ILE A 173 4.54 4.77 1.46
N PRO A 174 3.99 5.53 2.42
CA PRO A 174 3.14 6.68 2.15
C PRO A 174 3.96 7.84 1.56
N SER A 175 3.35 8.61 0.66
CA SER A 175 3.96 9.81 0.11
C SER A 175 2.93 10.92 -0.10
N PHE A 176 3.21 12.12 0.43
CA PHE A 176 2.38 13.32 0.25
C PHE A 176 3.22 14.42 -0.42
N LEU A 177 2.59 15.33 -1.15
CA LEU A 177 3.18 16.59 -1.60
C LEU A 177 2.73 17.72 -0.67
N MET A 178 3.68 18.51 -0.19
CA MET A 178 3.42 19.72 0.62
C MET A 178 3.62 20.95 -0.28
N PHE A 179 2.65 21.86 -0.29
CA PHE A 179 2.69 23.06 -1.13
C PHE A 179 3.87 23.97 -0.77
N LYS A 180 4.40 24.67 -1.79
CA LYS A 180 5.70 25.34 -1.76
C LYS A 180 5.87 26.27 -0.56
N HIS A 181 4.88 27.13 -0.29
CA HIS A 181 4.95 28.15 0.76
C HIS A 181 5.21 27.56 2.17
N ASP A 182 4.62 26.40 2.46
CA ASP A 182 4.83 25.71 3.74
C ASP A 182 6.03 24.76 3.70
N ALA A 183 6.28 24.11 2.56
CA ALA A 183 7.43 23.22 2.36
C ALA A 183 8.76 23.97 2.55
N ASP A 184 8.85 25.22 2.07
CA ASP A 184 10.04 26.06 2.25
C ASP A 184 10.29 26.39 3.74
N LYS A 185 9.24 26.61 4.56
CA LYS A 185 9.40 26.84 6.02
C LYS A 185 10.00 25.62 6.74
N VAL A 186 9.60 24.42 6.33
CA VAL A 186 10.13 23.16 6.87
C VAL A 186 11.58 22.94 6.42
N LYS A 187 11.88 23.18 5.14
CA LYS A 187 13.24 23.16 4.58
C LYS A 187 14.17 24.14 5.31
N ASP A 188 13.69 25.35 5.60
CA ASP A 188 14.46 26.38 6.30
C ASP A 188 14.85 25.99 7.73
N GLU A 189 14.02 25.24 8.47
CA GLU A 189 14.43 24.71 9.79
C GLU A 189 15.38 23.51 9.66
N LEU A 190 15.15 22.62 8.69
CA LEU A 190 16.04 21.48 8.42
C LEU A 190 17.45 21.95 8.00
N ALA A 191 17.55 22.93 7.10
CA ALA A 191 18.82 23.50 6.63
C ALA A 191 19.64 24.15 7.76
N LYS A 192 18.99 24.61 8.84
CA LYS A 192 19.66 25.06 10.08
C LYS A 192 20.17 23.91 10.96
N ASN A 193 20.16 22.67 10.45
CA ASN A 193 20.44 21.41 11.15
C ASN A 193 19.59 21.22 12.42
N ARG A 194 18.33 21.67 12.41
CA ARG A 194 17.39 21.47 13.52
C ARG A 194 16.48 20.27 13.25
N PRO A 195 16.17 19.44 14.25
CA PRO A 195 15.30 18.30 14.06
C PRO A 195 13.86 18.76 13.79
N VAL A 196 13.29 18.30 12.69
CA VAL A 196 11.84 18.37 12.45
C VAL A 196 11.25 16.99 12.70
N ARG A 197 10.14 16.93 13.45
CA ARG A 197 9.31 15.71 13.58
C ARG A 197 7.96 15.96 12.93
N LEU A 198 7.62 15.11 11.98
CA LEU A 198 6.42 15.24 11.16
C LEU A 198 5.58 13.96 11.27
N GLU A 199 4.28 14.15 11.31
CA GLU A 199 3.26 13.10 11.23
C GLU A 199 2.55 13.13 9.88
N MET A 200 2.41 11.94 9.30
CA MET A 200 1.56 11.66 8.15
C MET A 200 0.48 10.68 8.63
N GLN A 201 -0.79 11.07 8.52
CA GLN A 201 -1.96 10.25 8.83
C GLN A 201 -2.80 10.06 7.57
N TRP A 202 -3.34 8.87 7.36
CA TRP A 202 -4.34 8.55 6.34
C TRP A 202 -5.41 7.65 6.97
N SER A 203 -6.64 8.09 6.94
CA SER A 203 -7.80 7.41 7.53
C SER A 203 -9.01 7.61 6.66
N LEU A 204 -9.81 6.56 6.46
CA LEU A 204 -11.11 6.73 5.82
C LEU A 204 -12.04 7.43 6.83
N PRO A 205 -12.84 8.43 6.40
CA PRO A 205 -13.88 9.01 7.24
C PRO A 205 -14.94 7.96 7.53
N HIS A 206 -15.59 8.06 8.69
CA HIS A 206 -16.62 7.13 9.15
C HIS A 206 -17.92 7.91 9.41
N PRO A 207 -18.64 8.34 8.37
CA PRO A 207 -19.80 9.23 8.52
C PRO A 207 -20.92 8.58 9.32
N ASP A 208 -21.14 7.27 9.15
CA ASP A 208 -22.01 6.46 9.97
C ASP A 208 -21.53 4.99 10.09
N SER A 209 -22.43 4.06 10.39
CA SER A 209 -22.14 2.64 10.59
C SER A 209 -22.02 1.81 9.31
N ARG A 210 -22.55 2.30 8.18
CA ARG A 210 -22.48 1.71 6.85
C ARG A 210 -21.24 2.25 6.11
N VAL A 211 -20.84 1.56 5.04
CA VAL A 211 -19.73 1.98 4.18
C VAL A 211 -20.21 2.12 2.75
N GLU A 212 -20.18 3.33 2.21
CA GLU A 212 -20.34 3.59 0.79
C GLU A 212 -19.02 3.30 0.06
N TYR A 213 -19.09 2.57 -1.06
CA TYR A 213 -17.93 2.35 -1.91
C TYR A 213 -18.31 2.42 -3.39
N ASP A 214 -17.56 3.23 -4.13
CA ASP A 214 -17.89 3.61 -5.49
C ASP A 214 -16.81 3.08 -6.45
N LEU A 215 -17.16 2.71 -7.69
CA LEU A 215 -16.19 2.31 -8.71
C LEU A 215 -16.44 3.06 -10.03
N PHE A 216 -15.52 3.95 -10.38
CA PHE A 216 -15.48 4.57 -11.71
C PHE A 216 -14.70 3.67 -12.66
N SER A 217 -15.38 3.17 -13.70
CA SER A 217 -14.80 2.26 -14.71
C SER A 217 -15.50 2.40 -16.07
N SER A 218 -14.89 1.85 -17.12
CA SER A 218 -15.47 1.72 -18.46
C SER A 218 -15.79 0.26 -18.76
N PRO A 219 -16.84 -0.05 -19.56
CA PRO A 219 -17.09 -1.40 -20.06
C PRO A 219 -15.91 -2.10 -20.76
N THR A 220 -14.97 -1.33 -21.29
CA THR A 220 -13.78 -1.81 -22.03
C THR A 220 -12.48 -1.68 -21.23
N ASP A 221 -12.55 -1.42 -19.93
CA ASP A 221 -11.38 -1.25 -19.06
C ASP A 221 -10.74 -2.61 -18.67
N PRO A 222 -9.51 -2.91 -19.14
CA PRO A 222 -8.84 -4.18 -18.85
C PRO A 222 -8.33 -4.27 -17.40
N VAL A 223 -8.19 -3.15 -16.69
CA VAL A 223 -7.74 -3.11 -15.29
C VAL A 223 -8.90 -3.41 -14.35
N ALA A 224 -10.10 -2.89 -14.65
CA ALA A 224 -11.30 -3.14 -13.85
C ALA A 224 -11.85 -4.58 -14.00
N HIS A 225 -11.65 -5.22 -15.16
CA HIS A 225 -12.20 -6.53 -15.52
C HIS A 225 -12.05 -7.61 -14.43
N HIS A 226 -10.84 -7.79 -13.86
CA HIS A 226 -10.60 -8.81 -12.83
C HIS A 226 -11.34 -8.50 -11.52
N PHE A 227 -11.41 -7.23 -11.12
CA PHE A 227 -12.20 -6.81 -9.96
C PHE A 227 -13.69 -7.07 -10.19
N LEU A 228 -14.21 -6.69 -11.36
CA LEU A 228 -15.62 -6.82 -11.73
C LEU A 228 -16.10 -8.29 -11.73
N ASN A 229 -15.26 -9.23 -12.17
CA ASN A 229 -15.59 -10.65 -12.18
C ASN A 229 -15.51 -11.32 -10.79
N GLU A 230 -14.65 -10.85 -9.88
CA GLU A 230 -14.37 -11.54 -8.61
C GLU A 230 -14.96 -10.90 -7.35
N PHE A 231 -15.38 -9.63 -7.39
CA PHE A 231 -15.86 -8.95 -6.17
C PHE A 231 -17.30 -9.35 -5.76
N LYS A 232 -18.09 -9.96 -6.63
CA LYS A 232 -19.50 -10.34 -6.36
C LYS A 232 -19.72 -11.08 -5.03
N PRO A 233 -18.94 -12.14 -4.67
CA PRO A 233 -19.14 -12.86 -3.41
C PRO A 233 -18.92 -11.96 -2.19
N ILE A 234 -17.96 -11.04 -2.27
CA ILE A 234 -17.66 -10.07 -1.21
C ILE A 234 -18.79 -9.05 -1.06
N ALA A 235 -19.28 -8.47 -2.16
CA ALA A 235 -20.42 -7.56 -2.15
C ALA A 235 -21.64 -8.21 -1.47
N LYS A 236 -21.96 -9.46 -1.83
CA LYS A 236 -23.03 -10.25 -1.19
C LYS A 236 -22.79 -10.53 0.30
N ALA A 237 -21.54 -10.76 0.71
CA ALA A 237 -21.20 -11.05 2.11
C ALA A 237 -21.09 -9.81 3.00
N LEU A 238 -20.85 -8.63 2.41
CA LEU A 238 -21.03 -7.34 3.07
C LEU A 238 -22.53 -7.06 3.26
N GLY A 239 -23.34 -7.25 2.21
CA GLY A 239 -24.78 -7.00 2.24
C GLY A 239 -25.09 -5.58 2.72
N HIS A 240 -26.18 -5.42 3.48
CA HIS A 240 -26.62 -4.12 4.04
C HIS A 240 -25.60 -3.35 4.89
N HIS A 241 -24.45 -3.93 5.26
CA HIS A 241 -23.38 -3.23 5.95
C HIS A 241 -22.58 -2.29 5.02
N ALA A 242 -22.62 -2.51 3.71
CA ALA A 242 -22.00 -1.63 2.73
C ALA A 242 -22.97 -1.30 1.59
N TYR A 243 -22.68 -0.25 0.84
CA TYR A 243 -23.46 0.17 -0.33
C TYR A 243 -22.49 0.43 -1.48
N PHE A 244 -22.61 -0.37 -2.54
CA PHE A 244 -21.85 -0.21 -3.77
C PHE A 244 -22.47 0.86 -4.67
N THR A 245 -21.66 1.62 -5.40
CA THR A 245 -22.11 2.40 -6.57
C THR A 245 -21.19 2.16 -7.78
N PRO A 246 -21.64 1.49 -8.85
CA PRO A 246 -20.90 1.43 -10.11
C PRO A 246 -21.13 2.71 -10.92
N HIS A 247 -20.06 3.46 -11.16
CA HIS A 247 -20.06 4.67 -11.98
C HIS A 247 -19.49 4.41 -13.37
N MET A 248 -20.27 4.78 -14.38
CA MET A 248 -19.93 4.59 -15.78
C MET A 248 -19.13 5.79 -16.28
N TYR A 249 -17.82 5.60 -16.45
CA TYR A 249 -16.94 6.68 -16.85
C TYR A 249 -17.18 7.07 -18.32
N VAL A 250 -17.64 8.29 -18.53
CA VAL A 250 -17.83 8.91 -19.84
C VAL A 250 -17.17 10.28 -19.88
N PHE A 251 -16.64 10.66 -21.04
CA PHE A 251 -16.00 11.96 -21.25
C PHE A 251 -17.04 13.02 -21.63
N ASP A 252 -16.88 14.21 -21.03
CA ASP A 252 -17.62 15.41 -21.41
C ASP A 252 -17.20 15.87 -22.81
N GLY A 253 -18.06 15.58 -23.79
CA GLY A 253 -17.88 15.95 -25.19
C GLY A 253 -18.15 17.43 -25.46
N VAL A 254 -18.87 18.14 -24.58
CA VAL A 254 -19.04 19.60 -24.69
C VAL A 254 -17.72 20.30 -24.32
N ARG A 255 -17.12 19.93 -23.18
CA ARG A 255 -15.81 20.41 -22.75
C ARG A 255 -14.68 20.00 -23.71
N SER A 256 -14.80 18.82 -24.33
CA SER A 256 -13.86 18.33 -25.35
C SER A 256 -14.09 18.89 -26.76
N GLN A 257 -15.06 19.80 -26.94
CA GLN A 257 -15.43 20.39 -28.24
C GLN A 257 -15.94 19.40 -29.30
N CYS A 258 -16.33 18.19 -28.89
CA CYS A 258 -17.03 17.21 -29.72
C CYS A 258 -18.45 17.66 -30.04
N HIS A 259 -19.13 18.33 -29.12
CA HIS A 259 -20.41 18.98 -29.39
C HIS A 259 -20.17 20.38 -29.99
N GLY A 260 -20.19 20.49 -31.31
CA GLY A 260 -19.94 21.74 -32.03
C GLY A 260 -21.02 22.80 -31.76
N MET A 261 -20.67 24.09 -31.93
CA MET A 261 -21.56 25.24 -31.63
C MET A 261 -22.89 25.24 -32.41
N ASN A 262 -22.95 24.51 -33.53
CA ASN A 262 -24.15 24.37 -34.36
C ASN A 262 -25.06 23.20 -33.94
N GLY A 263 -24.67 22.43 -32.91
CA GLY A 263 -25.23 21.10 -32.67
C GLY A 263 -24.78 20.12 -33.76
N GLU A 264 -23.46 19.96 -33.92
CA GLU A 264 -22.86 18.98 -34.83
C GLU A 264 -21.78 18.18 -34.10
N ASN A 265 -21.87 16.85 -34.14
CA ASN A 265 -20.86 15.95 -33.57
C ASN A 265 -19.53 15.99 -34.37
N GLN A 266 -18.53 16.67 -33.83
CA GLN A 266 -17.18 16.79 -34.40
C GLN A 266 -16.29 15.56 -34.15
N CYS A 267 -16.72 14.65 -33.25
CA CYS A 267 -15.97 13.46 -32.84
C CYS A 267 -16.56 12.15 -33.40
N PHE A 268 -17.37 12.24 -34.46
CA PHE A 268 -17.87 11.12 -35.25
C PHE A 268 -18.47 9.99 -34.38
N ASN A 269 -17.99 8.76 -34.52
CA ASN A 269 -18.49 7.57 -33.80
C ASN A 269 -17.99 7.45 -32.35
N LEU A 270 -17.26 8.43 -31.79
CA LEU A 270 -16.83 8.38 -30.39
C LEU A 270 -17.92 8.78 -29.39
N CYS A 271 -18.98 9.45 -29.85
CA CYS A 271 -19.89 10.19 -28.98
C CYS A 271 -21.37 9.95 -29.30
N SER A 272 -22.16 9.84 -28.24
CA SER A 272 -23.62 9.84 -28.27
C SER A 272 -24.19 11.25 -28.08
N ASN A 273 -25.51 11.36 -28.23
CA ASN A 273 -26.32 12.57 -28.06
C ASN A 273 -25.74 13.78 -28.81
N ASN A 274 -25.32 13.55 -30.06
CA ASN A 274 -24.74 14.55 -30.96
C ASN A 274 -23.46 15.21 -30.42
N GLY A 275 -22.54 14.41 -29.86
CA GLY A 275 -21.23 14.87 -29.40
C GLY A 275 -21.15 15.23 -27.91
N ARG A 276 -22.20 14.99 -27.12
CA ARG A 276 -22.27 15.38 -25.69
C ARG A 276 -21.55 14.43 -24.75
N TYR A 277 -21.73 13.11 -24.93
CA TYR A 277 -21.18 12.08 -24.05
C TYR A 277 -20.36 11.10 -24.88
N CYS A 278 -19.07 10.99 -24.58
CA CYS A 278 -18.11 10.27 -25.40
C CYS A 278 -17.38 9.18 -24.60
N ALA A 279 -16.82 8.20 -25.31
CA ALA A 279 -15.83 7.28 -24.76
C ALA A 279 -14.60 7.22 -25.67
N MET A 280 -13.48 6.72 -25.14
CA MET A 280 -12.33 6.36 -25.96
C MET A 280 -12.66 5.13 -26.80
N ASP A 281 -12.11 5.12 -28.01
CA ASP A 281 -12.10 3.94 -28.86
C ASP A 281 -11.18 2.85 -28.24
N PRO A 282 -11.69 1.64 -27.93
CA PRO A 282 -10.94 0.57 -27.28
C PRO A 282 -9.88 -0.08 -28.17
N ASP A 283 -10.11 -0.19 -29.48
CA ASP A 283 -9.17 -0.82 -30.43
C ASP A 283 -8.31 0.21 -31.20
N LYS A 284 -8.65 1.51 -31.05
CA LYS A 284 -8.01 2.70 -31.62
C LYS A 284 -8.21 2.81 -33.13
N ASN A 285 -9.27 2.22 -33.67
CA ASN A 285 -9.57 2.23 -35.10
C ASN A 285 -10.98 2.78 -35.39
N LEU A 286 -11.03 4.11 -35.55
CA LEU A 286 -12.25 4.86 -35.83
C LEU A 286 -13.03 4.38 -37.07
N ASP A 287 -12.39 3.69 -38.01
CA ASP A 287 -13.01 3.25 -39.26
C ASP A 287 -13.68 1.86 -39.17
N SER A 288 -13.32 1.04 -38.18
CA SER A 288 -13.89 -0.31 -38.02
C SER A 288 -13.55 -0.92 -36.66
N GLY A 289 -14.55 -1.46 -35.96
CA GLY A 289 -14.36 -2.10 -34.67
C GLY A 289 -15.45 -1.68 -33.70
N VAL A 290 -15.11 -1.66 -32.41
CA VAL A 290 -16.02 -1.15 -31.37
C VAL A 290 -15.80 0.35 -31.25
N SER A 291 -16.84 1.15 -31.49
CA SER A 291 -16.71 2.61 -31.42
C SER A 291 -16.86 3.14 -29.99
N GLY A 292 -16.39 4.37 -29.74
CA GLY A 292 -16.67 5.05 -28.46
C GLY A 292 -18.17 5.18 -28.17
N PHE A 293 -19.02 5.35 -29.21
CA PHE A 293 -20.47 5.34 -29.07
C PHE A 293 -21.00 3.99 -28.54
N ASP A 294 -20.45 2.86 -29.00
CA ASP A 294 -20.82 1.53 -28.48
C ASP A 294 -20.47 1.38 -27.00
N VAL A 295 -19.31 1.92 -26.58
CA VAL A 295 -18.90 1.92 -25.16
C VAL A 295 -19.81 2.81 -24.31
N VAL A 296 -20.24 3.97 -24.81
CA VAL A 296 -21.23 4.83 -24.12
C VAL A 296 -22.62 4.15 -24.07
N LYS A 297 -22.99 3.39 -25.10
CA LYS A 297 -24.23 2.62 -25.13
C LYS A 297 -24.24 1.50 -24.08
N GLU A 298 -23.16 0.75 -23.96
CA GLU A 298 -23.00 -0.27 -22.92
C GLU A 298 -22.90 0.34 -21.52
N SER A 299 -22.25 1.50 -21.38
CA SER A 299 -22.24 2.30 -20.15
C SER A 299 -23.66 2.66 -19.70
N LEU A 300 -24.46 3.28 -20.57
CA LEU A 300 -25.85 3.63 -20.25
C LEU A 300 -26.70 2.40 -19.90
N ARG A 301 -26.47 1.27 -20.57
CA ARG A 301 -27.13 0.00 -20.27
C ARG A 301 -26.80 -0.49 -18.85
N ARG A 302 -25.52 -0.53 -18.49
CA ARG A 302 -25.06 -0.93 -17.14
C ARG A 302 -25.59 0.00 -16.05
N HIS A 303 -25.67 1.31 -16.30
CA HIS A 303 -26.31 2.26 -15.39
C HIS A 303 -27.82 1.97 -15.23
N CYS A 304 -28.53 1.71 -16.33
CA CYS A 304 -29.94 1.32 -16.25
C CYS A 304 -30.18 0.01 -15.49
N ILE A 305 -29.29 -0.98 -15.64
CA ILE A 305 -29.35 -2.24 -14.88
C ILE A 305 -29.10 -1.98 -13.40
N TRP A 306 -28.15 -1.09 -13.06
CA TRP A 306 -27.91 -0.69 -11.67
C TRP A 306 -29.14 -0.01 -11.06
N SER A 307 -29.74 0.96 -11.74
CA SER A 307 -30.90 1.68 -11.23
C SER A 307 -32.15 0.80 -11.06
N ASN A 308 -32.32 -0.24 -11.89
CA ASN A 308 -33.47 -1.16 -11.78
C ASN A 308 -33.23 -2.36 -10.84
N TYR A 309 -31.98 -2.69 -10.48
CA TYR A 309 -31.67 -3.94 -9.77
C TYR A 309 -30.58 -3.85 -8.67
N GLY A 310 -30.05 -2.66 -8.36
CA GLY A 310 -28.99 -2.48 -7.36
C GLY A 310 -29.12 -1.24 -6.46
N GLU A 311 -29.76 -0.16 -6.91
CA GLU A 311 -29.96 1.04 -6.06
C GLU A 311 -30.77 0.77 -4.78
N ASP A 312 -31.72 -0.16 -4.81
CA ASP A 312 -32.57 -0.49 -3.66
C ASP A 312 -31.82 -1.19 -2.51
N ASP A 313 -30.80 -2.00 -2.81
CA ASP A 313 -30.10 -2.83 -1.82
C ASP A 313 -28.61 -2.51 -1.62
N GLY A 314 -27.98 -1.77 -2.55
CA GLY A 314 -26.56 -1.46 -2.52
C GLY A 314 -25.64 -2.65 -2.79
N VAL A 315 -26.20 -3.81 -3.18
CA VAL A 315 -25.46 -5.04 -3.49
C VAL A 315 -25.53 -5.31 -4.99
N GLY A 316 -26.69 -5.15 -5.61
CA GLY A 316 -26.90 -5.26 -7.05
C GLY A 316 -26.52 -6.62 -7.64
N GLU A 317 -26.95 -7.73 -7.02
CA GLU A 317 -26.56 -9.09 -7.44
C GLU A 317 -26.71 -9.31 -8.97
N LYS A 318 -27.84 -8.88 -9.56
CA LYS A 318 -28.08 -9.00 -11.00
C LYS A 318 -27.17 -8.12 -11.85
N TRP A 319 -26.71 -6.99 -11.33
CA TRP A 319 -25.74 -6.13 -12.04
C TRP A 319 -24.40 -6.84 -12.16
N TRP A 320 -23.93 -7.49 -11.08
CA TRP A 320 -22.73 -8.33 -11.13
C TRP A 320 -22.88 -9.53 -12.06
N ASP A 321 -24.05 -10.20 -12.07
CA ASP A 321 -24.32 -11.28 -13.00
C ASP A 321 -24.33 -10.80 -14.45
N TYR A 322 -24.95 -9.65 -14.73
CA TYR A 322 -24.93 -9.04 -16.06
C TYR A 322 -23.49 -8.73 -16.51
N VAL A 323 -22.68 -8.07 -15.68
CA VAL A 323 -21.30 -7.70 -16.03
C VAL A 323 -20.47 -8.96 -16.29
N SER A 324 -20.59 -10.00 -15.47
CA SER A 324 -19.83 -11.24 -15.65
C SER A 324 -20.31 -12.08 -16.84
N GLU A 325 -21.61 -12.13 -17.13
CA GLU A 325 -22.11 -12.81 -18.34
C GLU A 325 -21.82 -12.02 -19.62
N PHE A 326 -21.88 -10.67 -19.58
CA PHE A 326 -21.46 -9.82 -20.69
C PHE A 326 -20.00 -10.05 -21.03
N ASP A 327 -19.13 -10.05 -20.03
CA ASP A 327 -17.70 -10.28 -20.22
C ASP A 327 -17.39 -11.65 -20.85
N LYS A 328 -18.01 -12.72 -20.36
CA LYS A 328 -17.84 -14.09 -20.92
C LYS A 328 -18.33 -14.25 -22.35
N ARG A 329 -19.37 -13.51 -22.76
CA ARG A 329 -20.10 -13.73 -24.03
C ARG A 329 -19.80 -12.66 -25.08
N CYS A 330 -19.84 -11.40 -24.67
CA CYS A 330 -19.72 -10.21 -25.51
C CYS A 330 -18.44 -9.40 -25.22
N GLY A 331 -17.58 -9.84 -24.29
CA GLY A 331 -16.30 -9.17 -24.01
C GLY A 331 -15.28 -9.19 -25.16
N ASN A 332 -15.47 -10.08 -26.15
CA ASN A 332 -14.76 -9.98 -27.43
C ASN A 332 -15.34 -8.84 -28.27
N MET A 333 -14.47 -7.97 -28.78
CA MET A 333 -14.81 -6.81 -29.63
C MET A 333 -15.70 -7.16 -30.84
N ASP A 334 -15.56 -8.36 -31.42
CA ASP A 334 -16.42 -8.85 -32.52
C ASP A 334 -17.92 -8.96 -32.11
N TYR A 335 -18.21 -9.08 -30.82
CA TYR A 335 -19.55 -9.33 -30.25
C TYR A 335 -20.03 -8.23 -29.30
N PHE A 336 -19.19 -7.26 -28.95
CA PHE A 336 -19.45 -6.25 -27.93
C PHE A 336 -20.75 -5.45 -28.13
N ASN A 337 -21.06 -5.07 -29.38
CA ASN A 337 -22.30 -4.36 -29.73
C ASN A 337 -23.36 -5.26 -30.39
N ASN A 338 -23.13 -6.58 -30.43
CA ASN A 338 -24.03 -7.53 -31.10
C ASN A 338 -25.36 -7.68 -30.33
N PRO A 339 -26.52 -7.40 -30.94
CA PRO A 339 -27.81 -7.46 -30.24
C PRO A 339 -28.18 -8.85 -29.74
N ASP A 340 -27.87 -9.91 -30.48
CA ASP A 340 -28.17 -11.29 -30.08
C ASP A 340 -27.31 -11.70 -28.88
N CYS A 341 -26.06 -11.25 -28.84
CA CYS A 341 -25.17 -11.45 -27.69
C CYS A 341 -25.72 -10.75 -26.43
N VAL A 342 -26.10 -9.48 -26.53
CA VAL A 342 -26.70 -8.72 -25.40
C VAL A 342 -28.01 -9.37 -24.92
N ASN A 343 -28.85 -9.86 -25.83
CA ASN A 343 -30.07 -10.59 -25.47
C ASN A 343 -29.78 -11.92 -24.74
N ASP A 344 -28.74 -12.65 -25.15
CA ASP A 344 -28.31 -13.88 -24.46
C ASP A 344 -27.75 -13.58 -23.06
N VAL A 345 -27.05 -12.45 -22.88
CA VAL A 345 -26.61 -11.96 -21.57
C VAL A 345 -27.80 -11.60 -20.69
N TYR A 346 -28.81 -10.89 -21.18
CA TYR A 346 -30.03 -10.57 -20.42
C TYR A 346 -30.72 -11.86 -19.92
N HIS A 347 -30.84 -12.89 -20.76
CA HIS A 347 -31.40 -14.18 -20.38
C HIS A 347 -30.62 -14.86 -19.25
N HIS A 348 -29.30 -14.94 -19.36
CA HIS A 348 -28.43 -15.62 -18.39
C HIS A 348 -28.21 -14.85 -17.08
N SER A 349 -28.29 -13.51 -17.10
CA SER A 349 -28.23 -12.65 -15.91
C SER A 349 -29.59 -12.39 -15.26
N HIS A 350 -30.67 -12.93 -15.84
CA HIS A 350 -32.06 -12.74 -15.40
C HIS A 350 -32.48 -11.25 -15.34
N VAL A 351 -32.00 -10.46 -16.31
CA VAL A 351 -32.33 -9.06 -16.53
C VAL A 351 -33.46 -8.95 -17.56
N ASP A 352 -34.49 -8.14 -17.28
CA ASP A 352 -35.55 -7.83 -18.25
C ASP A 352 -35.02 -6.83 -19.29
N GLY A 353 -34.63 -7.33 -20.47
CA GLY A 353 -34.12 -6.49 -21.56
C GLY A 353 -35.11 -5.39 -21.99
N ASP A 354 -36.42 -5.67 -22.03
CA ASP A 354 -37.41 -4.67 -22.42
C ASP A 354 -37.51 -3.54 -21.38
N LEU A 355 -37.30 -3.84 -20.09
CA LEU A 355 -37.21 -2.84 -19.03
C LEU A 355 -35.97 -1.95 -19.21
N ILE A 356 -34.82 -2.55 -19.52
CA ILE A 356 -33.55 -1.82 -19.70
C ILE A 356 -33.58 -0.95 -20.94
N GLU A 357 -34.04 -1.44 -22.09
CA GLU A 357 -34.14 -0.62 -23.31
C GLU A 357 -35.15 0.54 -23.12
N ARG A 358 -36.27 0.32 -22.40
CA ARG A 358 -37.16 1.44 -21.99
C ARG A 358 -36.47 2.44 -21.07
N CYS A 359 -35.67 1.97 -20.11
CA CYS A 359 -34.89 2.83 -19.21
C CYS A 359 -33.90 3.70 -20.00
N MET A 360 -33.16 3.12 -20.96
CA MET A 360 -32.21 3.83 -21.81
C MET A 360 -32.90 4.90 -22.68
N GLN A 361 -34.11 4.64 -23.19
CA GLN A 361 -34.88 5.65 -23.93
C GLN A 361 -35.43 6.75 -23.02
N ASN A 362 -35.97 6.39 -21.85
CA ASN A 362 -36.56 7.34 -20.89
C ASN A 362 -35.51 8.29 -20.29
N SER A 363 -34.26 7.86 -20.15
CA SER A 363 -33.16 8.71 -19.65
C SER A 363 -32.77 9.83 -20.62
N GLY A 364 -33.18 9.74 -21.88
CA GLY A 364 -32.87 10.69 -22.96
C GLY A 364 -32.46 10.02 -24.27
N GLY A 365 -32.20 8.70 -24.26
CA GLY A 365 -31.66 7.97 -25.39
C GLY A 365 -30.22 8.38 -25.73
N LEU A 366 -29.73 7.90 -26.88
CA LEU A 366 -28.36 8.11 -27.37
C LEU A 366 -28.28 8.82 -28.74
N GLU A 367 -29.38 8.83 -29.50
CA GLU A 367 -29.39 9.26 -30.91
C GLU A 367 -29.62 10.77 -31.11
N LYS A 368 -30.42 11.38 -30.22
CA LYS A 368 -30.86 12.77 -30.39
C LYS A 368 -29.93 13.72 -29.66
N ASP A 369 -29.83 14.94 -30.18
CA ASP A 369 -29.22 16.07 -29.48
C ASP A 369 -30.12 16.50 -28.30
N ALA A 370 -29.95 15.80 -27.19
CA ALA A 370 -30.68 15.97 -25.95
C ALA A 370 -29.80 15.54 -24.78
N THR A 371 -29.94 16.19 -23.63
CA THR A 371 -29.33 15.75 -22.37
C THR A 371 -29.82 14.35 -22.01
N ASN A 372 -28.88 13.46 -21.63
CA ASN A 372 -29.22 12.17 -21.04
C ASN A 372 -29.02 12.28 -19.51
N SER A 373 -30.11 12.12 -18.75
CA SER A 373 -30.13 12.31 -17.30
C SER A 373 -29.13 11.45 -16.52
N PHE A 374 -28.89 10.21 -16.97
CA PHE A 374 -27.91 9.34 -16.31
C PHE A 374 -26.49 9.70 -16.70
N LEU A 375 -26.18 9.90 -17.98
CA LEU A 375 -24.83 10.30 -18.42
C LEU A 375 -24.43 11.67 -17.85
N GLU A 376 -25.38 12.60 -17.70
CA GLU A 376 -25.18 13.88 -17.01
C GLU A 376 -24.86 13.68 -15.52
N SER A 377 -25.54 12.74 -14.85
CA SER A 377 -25.26 12.40 -13.46
C SER A 377 -23.86 11.81 -13.26
N GLU A 378 -23.36 11.02 -14.22
CA GLU A 378 -22.00 10.46 -14.20
C GLU A 378 -20.94 11.54 -14.38
N LEU A 379 -21.11 12.48 -15.32
CA LEU A 379 -20.22 13.64 -15.47
C LEU A 379 -20.18 14.51 -14.21
N LYS A 380 -21.34 14.67 -13.56
CA LYS A 380 -21.43 15.37 -12.28
C LYS A 380 -20.72 14.60 -11.16
N ALA A 381 -20.92 13.29 -11.03
CA ALA A 381 -20.26 12.47 -10.01
C ALA A 381 -18.73 12.48 -10.18
N GLN A 382 -18.24 12.37 -11.42
CA GLN A 382 -16.81 12.52 -11.73
C GLN A 382 -16.26 13.87 -11.25
N THR A 383 -17.00 14.97 -11.49
CA THR A 383 -16.60 16.32 -11.08
C THR A 383 -16.64 16.50 -9.56
N ASP A 384 -17.71 16.04 -8.90
CA ASP A 384 -17.94 16.19 -7.46
C ASP A 384 -16.93 15.37 -6.63
N LEU A 385 -16.45 14.23 -7.14
CA LEU A 385 -15.44 13.37 -6.49
C LEU A 385 -14.00 13.57 -7.02
N GLY A 386 -13.79 14.47 -7.99
CA GLY A 386 -12.47 14.78 -8.54
C GLY A 386 -11.82 13.62 -9.31
N VAL A 387 -12.63 12.82 -10.01
CA VAL A 387 -12.15 11.66 -10.79
C VAL A 387 -11.38 12.16 -12.02
N VAL A 388 -10.09 11.80 -12.09
CA VAL A 388 -9.18 12.21 -13.18
C VAL A 388 -8.46 11.03 -13.85
N ILE A 389 -8.54 9.83 -13.27
CA ILE A 389 -8.00 8.59 -13.81
C ILE A 389 -9.00 7.44 -13.64
N MET A 390 -8.91 6.46 -14.52
CA MET A 390 -9.78 5.29 -14.55
C MET A 390 -8.92 4.02 -14.67
N PRO A 391 -9.27 2.92 -13.99
CA PRO A 391 -10.38 2.81 -13.04
C PRO A 391 -9.99 3.32 -11.65
N THR A 392 -10.94 3.90 -10.92
CA THR A 392 -10.73 4.39 -9.56
C THR A 392 -11.87 3.95 -8.65
N ALA A 393 -11.52 3.33 -7.52
CA ALA A 393 -12.47 3.03 -6.45
C ALA A 393 -12.44 4.11 -5.37
N PHE A 394 -13.58 4.39 -4.73
CA PHE A 394 -13.68 5.25 -3.55
C PHE A 394 -14.27 4.45 -2.39
N VAL A 395 -13.93 4.84 -1.15
CA VAL A 395 -14.64 4.38 0.06
C VAL A 395 -14.94 5.61 0.91
N ASN A 396 -16.21 5.80 1.29
CA ASN A 396 -16.72 6.97 2.00
C ASN A 396 -16.22 8.29 1.37
N LYS A 397 -16.28 8.38 0.03
CA LYS A 397 -15.84 9.52 -0.81
C LYS A 397 -14.32 9.79 -0.85
N VAL A 398 -13.49 8.87 -0.33
CA VAL A 398 -12.03 8.96 -0.44
C VAL A 398 -11.51 7.99 -1.51
N ALA A 399 -10.73 8.50 -2.46
CA ALA A 399 -10.12 7.69 -3.51
C ALA A 399 -9.17 6.64 -2.91
N ILE A 400 -9.35 5.38 -3.30
CA ILE A 400 -8.50 4.26 -2.90
C ILE A 400 -7.25 4.21 -3.77
N ARG A 401 -6.12 3.96 -3.11
CA ARG A 401 -4.78 4.01 -3.67
C ARG A 401 -4.23 2.64 -4.00
N GLY A 402 -3.24 2.61 -4.89
CA GLY A 402 -2.54 1.40 -5.29
C GLY A 402 -3.34 0.55 -6.29
N ALA A 403 -2.86 -0.65 -6.58
CA ALA A 403 -3.42 -1.49 -7.64
C ALA A 403 -4.90 -1.83 -7.38
N MET A 404 -5.74 -1.69 -8.42
CA MET A 404 -7.13 -2.14 -8.39
C MET A 404 -7.16 -3.67 -8.28
N SER A 405 -7.36 -4.15 -7.06
CA SER A 405 -7.46 -5.58 -6.75
C SER A 405 -8.56 -5.81 -5.72
N VAL A 406 -9.13 -7.01 -5.77
CA VAL A 406 -10.13 -7.48 -4.80
C VAL A 406 -9.62 -7.31 -3.37
N ALA A 407 -8.36 -7.66 -3.12
CA ALA A 407 -7.71 -7.50 -1.82
C ALA A 407 -7.67 -6.04 -1.36
N ASN A 408 -7.14 -5.12 -2.17
CA ASN A 408 -6.99 -3.72 -1.76
C ASN A 408 -8.34 -3.03 -1.52
N VAL A 409 -9.33 -3.26 -2.39
CA VAL A 409 -10.65 -2.63 -2.26
C VAL A 409 -11.46 -3.25 -1.12
N PHE A 410 -11.51 -4.58 -0.99
CA PHE A 410 -12.21 -5.21 0.14
C PHE A 410 -11.57 -4.86 1.46
N GLN A 411 -10.24 -4.82 1.50
CA GLN A 411 -9.53 -4.31 2.65
C GLN A 411 -10.01 -2.87 2.91
N ALA A 412 -9.85 -1.91 1.98
CA ALA A 412 -10.31 -0.52 2.16
C ALA A 412 -11.75 -0.38 2.71
N VAL A 413 -12.73 -1.08 2.12
CA VAL A 413 -14.12 -1.12 2.60
C VAL A 413 -14.20 -1.55 4.06
N CYS A 414 -13.46 -2.59 4.45
CA CYS A 414 -13.41 -3.06 5.83
C CYS A 414 -12.86 -2.03 6.85
N ALA A 415 -12.08 -1.04 6.43
CA ALA A 415 -11.68 0.08 7.28
C ALA A 415 -12.54 1.34 7.13
N GLY A 416 -13.45 1.40 6.16
CA GLY A 416 -14.53 2.40 6.14
C GLY A 416 -15.52 2.22 7.29
N PHE A 417 -15.53 1.05 7.95
CA PHE A 417 -16.38 0.81 9.10
C PHE A 417 -15.86 1.50 10.37
N ALA A 418 -16.76 2.26 10.99
CA ALA A 418 -16.61 2.80 12.35
C ALA A 418 -16.27 1.70 13.37
N ALA A 419 -15.68 2.11 14.50
CA ALA A 419 -15.35 1.20 15.59
C ALA A 419 -16.60 0.51 16.14
N GLY A 420 -16.69 -0.80 15.97
CA GLY A 420 -17.80 -1.63 16.44
C GLY A 420 -18.91 -1.93 15.41
N SER A 421 -18.95 -1.26 14.25
CA SER A 421 -19.90 -1.60 13.16
C SER A 421 -19.35 -2.60 12.14
N ARG A 422 -18.05 -2.90 12.19
CA ARG A 422 -17.35 -3.76 11.23
C ARG A 422 -17.93 -5.20 11.21
N PRO A 423 -18.40 -5.72 10.06
CA PRO A 423 -19.01 -7.05 9.97
C PRO A 423 -17.97 -8.18 10.11
N HIS A 424 -18.43 -9.37 10.50
CA HIS A 424 -17.55 -10.50 10.78
C HIS A 424 -16.69 -10.91 9.58
N ILE A 425 -17.22 -10.79 8.35
CA ILE A 425 -16.50 -11.09 7.11
C ILE A 425 -15.20 -10.30 6.97
N CYS A 426 -15.18 -9.04 7.42
CA CYS A 426 -13.97 -8.24 7.46
C CYS A 426 -12.93 -8.80 8.44
N THR A 427 -13.35 -9.14 9.66
CA THR A 427 -12.43 -9.73 10.66
C THR A 427 -11.86 -11.10 10.25
N MET A 428 -12.57 -11.82 9.37
CA MET A 428 -12.17 -13.15 8.89
C MET A 428 -11.30 -13.10 7.62
N CYS A 429 -11.65 -12.23 6.66
CA CYS A 429 -11.10 -12.31 5.29
C CYS A 429 -10.31 -11.09 4.82
N SER A 430 -10.35 -9.92 5.48
CA SER A 430 -9.74 -8.68 4.94
C SER A 430 -8.20 -8.67 4.91
N HIS A 431 -7.57 -9.73 5.39
CA HIS A 431 -6.11 -9.93 5.41
C HIS A 431 -5.68 -11.25 4.74
N CYS A 432 -6.59 -11.95 4.07
CA CYS A 432 -6.22 -13.08 3.22
C CYS A 432 -5.63 -12.58 1.89
N GLY A 433 -4.71 -13.35 1.30
CA GLY A 433 -4.19 -13.06 -0.05
C GLY A 433 -5.27 -13.17 -1.14
N ASP A 434 -6.27 -14.01 -0.91
CA ASP A 434 -7.49 -14.14 -1.71
C ASP A 434 -8.71 -14.01 -0.77
N PRO A 435 -9.36 -12.83 -0.70
CA PRO A 435 -10.56 -12.66 0.10
C PRO A 435 -11.81 -13.28 -0.53
N ALA A 436 -11.89 -13.40 -1.86
CA ALA A 436 -13.07 -13.94 -2.55
C ALA A 436 -13.23 -15.43 -2.24
N ALA A 437 -12.14 -16.20 -2.34
CA ALA A 437 -12.13 -17.59 -1.88
C ALA A 437 -12.32 -17.70 -0.36
N CYS A 438 -11.78 -16.79 0.45
CA CYS A 438 -12.03 -16.79 1.89
C CYS A 438 -13.52 -16.62 2.24
N VAL A 439 -14.23 -15.72 1.54
CA VAL A 439 -15.67 -15.52 1.73
C VAL A 439 -16.46 -16.79 1.38
N HIS A 440 -16.05 -17.49 0.33
CA HIS A 440 -16.68 -18.74 -0.10
C HIS A 440 -16.38 -19.93 0.85
N HIS A 441 -15.16 -20.02 1.39
CA HIS A 441 -14.70 -21.17 2.19
C HIS A 441 -14.72 -20.96 3.71
N GLY A 442 -14.94 -19.74 4.20
CA GLY A 442 -14.92 -19.41 5.62
C GLY A 442 -13.53 -19.42 6.28
N HIS A 443 -12.45 -19.42 5.49
CA HIS A 443 -11.06 -19.36 5.95
C HIS A 443 -10.12 -18.93 4.83
N CYS A 444 -8.99 -18.29 5.14
CA CYS A 444 -7.99 -17.95 4.13
C CYS A 444 -7.46 -19.22 3.44
N THR A 445 -7.67 -19.34 2.14
CA THR A 445 -7.04 -20.34 1.29
C THR A 445 -5.68 -19.84 0.80
N ALA A 446 -4.63 -20.66 0.92
CA ALA A 446 -3.33 -20.35 0.35
C ALA A 446 -3.33 -20.63 -1.15
N HIS A 447 -3.20 -19.59 -1.98
CA HIS A 447 -3.22 -19.73 -3.44
C HIS A 447 -1.86 -20.26 -3.98
N MET A 448 -1.56 -21.53 -3.70
CA MET A 448 -0.46 -22.28 -4.31
C MET A 448 -1.01 -23.08 -5.49
N GLY A 449 -0.42 -22.91 -6.68
CA GLY A 449 -0.93 -23.53 -7.90
C GLY A 449 -0.95 -25.07 -7.85
N GLY A 450 -2.13 -25.66 -7.98
CA GLY A 450 -2.32 -27.08 -8.30
C GLY A 450 -2.15 -28.07 -7.14
N GLY A 451 -3.18 -28.19 -6.29
CA GLY A 451 -3.32 -29.37 -5.42
C GLY A 451 -4.09 -29.11 -4.12
N PHE A 452 -5.30 -29.67 -3.99
CA PHE A 452 -6.05 -29.63 -2.74
C PHE A 452 -5.34 -30.43 -1.64
N MET A 453 -4.79 -29.73 -0.64
CA MET A 453 -4.57 -30.27 0.70
C MET A 453 -5.12 -29.28 1.74
N HIS A 454 -5.88 -29.80 2.70
CA HIS A 454 -6.38 -29.02 3.83
C HIS A 454 -5.21 -28.60 4.73
N GLU A 455 -4.85 -27.31 4.73
CA GLU A 455 -3.89 -26.77 5.68
C GLU A 455 -4.56 -25.77 6.63
N SER A 456 -4.74 -26.21 7.87
CA SER A 456 -5.31 -25.39 8.93
C SER A 456 -4.21 -24.59 9.64
N LEU A 457 -4.22 -23.27 9.41
CA LEU A 457 -3.55 -22.22 10.22
C LEU A 457 -2.06 -22.45 10.57
N PRO A 458 -1.11 -21.68 9.99
CA PRO A 458 0.30 -21.79 10.34
C PRO A 458 0.58 -21.22 11.74
N LYS A 459 0.47 -22.05 12.77
CA LYS A 459 1.25 -21.86 14.00
C LYS A 459 2.70 -22.19 13.67
N GLY A 460 3.56 -21.18 13.70
CA GLY A 460 5.01 -21.35 13.56
C GLY A 460 5.59 -22.24 14.66
N SER A 461 5.59 -23.55 14.43
CA SER A 461 6.18 -24.56 15.27
C SER A 461 6.74 -25.66 14.39
N VAL A 462 8.07 -25.67 14.22
CA VAL A 462 8.76 -26.82 13.63
C VAL A 462 8.45 -28.01 14.54
N SER A 463 7.89 -29.07 13.97
CA SER A 463 7.56 -30.31 14.70
C SER A 463 8.73 -30.70 15.60
N THR A 464 8.45 -30.94 16.88
CA THR A 464 9.47 -31.18 17.90
C THR A 464 10.39 -32.35 17.51
N HIS A 465 9.83 -33.36 16.82
CA HIS A 465 10.56 -34.48 16.25
C HIS A 465 11.49 -34.09 15.09
N SER A 466 11.06 -33.17 14.21
CA SER A 466 11.89 -32.64 13.13
C SER A 466 13.07 -31.81 13.67
N PHE A 467 12.85 -30.99 14.70
CA PHE A 467 13.91 -30.23 15.35
C PHE A 467 14.96 -31.13 16.00
N TYR A 468 14.53 -32.09 16.83
CA TYR A 468 15.48 -33.04 17.46
C TYR A 468 16.15 -33.96 16.45
N GLY A 469 15.46 -34.37 15.37
CA GLY A 469 16.05 -35.14 14.28
C GLY A 469 17.20 -34.39 13.58
N TRP A 470 16.98 -33.13 13.22
CA TRP A 470 18.03 -32.28 12.63
C TRP A 470 19.17 -31.96 13.61
N MET A 471 18.86 -31.71 14.88
CA MET A 471 19.88 -31.48 15.90
C MET A 471 20.80 -32.71 16.06
N LEU A 472 20.23 -33.92 16.14
CA LEU A 472 20.98 -35.17 16.24
C LEU A 472 21.78 -35.46 14.95
N PHE A 473 21.23 -35.17 13.78
CA PHE A 473 21.94 -35.30 12.50
C PHE A 473 23.18 -34.39 12.45
N ILE A 474 23.02 -33.10 12.78
CA ILE A 474 24.11 -32.12 12.81
C ILE A 474 25.20 -32.53 13.81
N VAL A 475 24.81 -32.92 15.04
CA VAL A 475 25.75 -33.42 16.06
C VAL A 475 26.47 -34.69 15.58
N GLY A 476 25.77 -35.59 14.88
CA GLY A 476 26.36 -36.77 14.25
C GLY A 476 27.41 -36.41 13.19
N CYS A 477 27.11 -35.48 12.29
CA CYS A 477 28.05 -35.00 11.27
C CYS A 477 29.31 -34.37 11.90
N PHE A 478 29.16 -33.51 12.91
CA PHE A 478 30.30 -32.93 13.62
C PHE A 478 31.11 -33.99 14.39
N SER A 479 30.45 -34.99 14.97
CA SER A 479 31.13 -36.10 15.67
C SER A 479 31.97 -36.95 14.72
N VAL A 480 31.46 -37.26 13.52
CA VAL A 480 32.18 -37.98 12.48
C VAL A 480 33.36 -37.14 11.93
N ALA A 481 33.14 -35.85 11.69
CA ALA A 481 34.20 -34.94 11.26
C ALA A 481 35.32 -34.82 12.31
N ALA A 482 34.96 -34.70 13.59
CA ALA A 482 35.91 -34.67 14.70
C ALA A 482 36.69 -36.00 14.83
N ALA A 483 36.02 -37.15 14.69
CA ALA A 483 36.68 -38.46 14.73
C ALA A 483 37.65 -38.65 13.53
N TRP A 484 37.27 -38.18 12.34
CA TRP A 484 38.14 -38.19 11.16
C TRP A 484 39.37 -37.27 11.33
N HIS A 485 39.15 -36.04 11.82
CA HIS A 485 40.22 -35.09 12.10
C HIS A 485 41.18 -35.60 13.20
N TYR A 486 40.64 -36.18 14.27
CA TYR A 486 41.44 -36.77 15.36
C TYR A 486 42.25 -37.98 14.86
N LYS A 487 41.68 -38.84 14.02
CA LYS A 487 42.42 -39.96 13.41
C LYS A 487 43.56 -39.44 12.52
N LYS A 488 43.28 -38.48 11.64
CA LYS A 488 44.29 -37.88 10.76
C LYS A 488 45.42 -37.21 11.55
N SER A 489 45.09 -36.38 12.54
CA SER A 489 46.06 -35.73 13.41
C SER A 489 46.95 -36.71 14.18
N ARG A 490 46.42 -37.87 14.60
CA ARG A 490 47.24 -38.94 15.22
C ARG A 490 48.21 -39.60 14.25
N ASP A 491 47.85 -39.73 12.98
CA ASP A 491 48.73 -40.31 11.97
C ASP A 491 49.81 -39.31 11.53
N ASP A 492 49.49 -38.01 11.44
CA ASP A 492 50.47 -36.93 11.23
C ASP A 492 51.48 -36.83 12.40
N MET A 493 51.02 -36.88 13.67
CA MET A 493 51.90 -36.93 14.84
C MET A 493 52.82 -38.16 14.84
N ARG A 494 52.34 -39.33 14.39
CA ARG A 494 53.16 -40.54 14.28
C ARG A 494 54.26 -40.41 13.24
N GLN A 495 54.04 -39.66 12.16
CA GLN A 495 55.10 -39.37 11.19
C GLN A 495 56.15 -38.44 11.81
N GLN A 496 55.74 -37.35 12.46
CA GLN A 496 56.67 -36.44 13.14
C GLN A 496 57.51 -37.14 14.21
N VAL A 497 56.91 -38.00 15.04
CA VAL A 497 57.65 -38.79 16.04
C VAL A 497 58.61 -39.79 15.39
N ARG A 498 58.28 -40.38 14.23
CA ARG A 498 59.19 -41.26 13.49
C ARG A 498 60.37 -40.49 12.88
N THR A 499 60.14 -39.28 12.36
CA THR A 499 61.19 -38.40 11.86
C THR A 499 62.14 -38.00 12.99
N ILE A 500 61.61 -37.56 14.14
CA ILE A 500 62.42 -37.20 15.32
C ILE A 500 63.18 -38.43 15.87
N LEU A 501 62.56 -39.61 15.91
CA LEU A 501 63.23 -40.82 16.43
C LEU A 501 64.32 -41.35 15.47
N ALA A 502 64.25 -41.03 14.17
CA ALA A 502 65.31 -41.36 13.21
C ALA A 502 66.58 -40.54 13.46
N ASP A 503 66.47 -39.29 13.94
CA ASP A 503 67.62 -38.43 14.27
C ASP A 503 68.33 -38.81 15.59
N TYR A 504 67.74 -39.72 16.39
CA TYR A 504 68.25 -40.13 17.71
C TYR A 504 68.51 -41.64 17.84
N MET A 505 68.68 -42.37 16.74
CA MET A 505 69.08 -43.78 16.77
C MET A 505 70.62 -43.90 16.67
N PRO A 506 71.36 -44.28 17.74
CA PRO A 506 72.81 -44.40 17.67
C PRO A 506 73.20 -45.74 17.05
N LEU A 507 74.08 -45.72 16.05
CA LEU A 507 74.86 -46.88 15.66
C LEU A 507 75.81 -47.26 16.81
N ASN A 508 75.87 -48.55 17.14
CA ASN A 508 77.00 -49.14 17.85
C ASN A 508 77.04 -50.65 17.57
N ASP A 509 78.03 -51.06 16.78
CA ASP A 509 78.52 -52.43 16.74
C ASP A 509 79.44 -52.68 17.94
N SER A 510 79.32 -53.82 18.62
CA SER A 510 80.46 -54.70 19.00
C SER A 510 80.07 -55.81 19.97
N ASP A 511 80.78 -56.93 19.82
CA ASP A 511 80.67 -58.22 20.48
C ASP A 511 80.68 -58.20 22.03
N GLN A 512 80.13 -59.25 22.69
CA GLN A 512 80.96 -60.37 23.22
C GLN A 512 80.17 -61.35 24.15
N MET A 513 80.28 -62.65 23.83
CA MET A 513 80.16 -63.87 24.67
C MET A 513 79.04 -64.07 25.74
N GLY A 514 78.24 -65.12 25.52
CA GLY A 514 78.35 -66.36 26.33
C GLY A 514 77.34 -66.62 27.46
N GLY A 515 76.63 -67.77 27.41
CA GLY A 515 75.98 -68.37 28.61
C GLY A 515 74.59 -68.99 28.41
N SER A 516 74.55 -70.27 28.02
CA SER A 516 73.38 -71.18 28.06
C SER A 516 72.84 -71.47 29.49
N PRO A 517 71.73 -72.23 29.68
CA PRO A 517 70.55 -72.46 28.81
C PRO A 517 69.19 -72.52 29.60
N GLY A 518 68.06 -72.69 28.88
CA GLY A 518 67.04 -73.67 29.32
C GLY A 518 65.56 -73.25 29.40
N GLY A 519 64.78 -73.64 28.39
CA GLY A 519 63.54 -74.41 28.56
C GLY A 519 62.21 -73.72 28.97
N GLY A 520 61.13 -74.10 28.26
CA GLY A 520 59.79 -74.20 28.85
C GLY A 520 58.69 -73.32 28.24
N MET A 521 57.70 -73.96 27.62
CA MET A 521 56.41 -73.35 27.23
C MET A 521 55.53 -73.08 28.48
N GLN A 522 54.66 -72.06 28.47
CA GLN A 522 53.19 -72.23 28.31
C GLN A 522 52.44 -70.88 28.26
N MET A 523 51.38 -70.81 27.45
CA MET A 523 50.27 -69.82 27.47
C MET A 523 49.10 -70.36 28.35
N PRO A 524 47.90 -69.71 28.52
CA PRO A 524 47.44 -68.38 28.07
C PRO A 524 46.61 -67.51 29.09
N ALA A 525 46.54 -66.20 28.79
CA ALA A 525 45.35 -65.32 28.73
C ALA A 525 44.46 -64.90 29.95
N PHE A 526 43.75 -63.78 29.67
CA PHE A 526 42.55 -63.17 30.28
C PHE A 526 42.62 -62.34 31.59
N GLY A 527 42.63 -61.01 31.41
CA GLY A 527 41.40 -60.21 31.63
C GLY A 527 41.28 -59.36 32.92
N GLY A 528 40.60 -58.21 32.81
CA GLY A 528 39.83 -57.61 33.92
C GLY A 528 40.27 -56.23 34.45
N ASN A 529 39.59 -55.19 33.94
CA ASN A 529 39.18 -53.93 34.59
C ASN A 529 39.92 -53.33 35.80
N ALA A 530 40.15 -52.02 35.74
CA ALA A 530 40.44 -51.15 36.88
C ALA A 530 39.24 -50.22 37.21
N GLN A 531 39.10 -49.82 38.48
CA GLN A 531 38.21 -48.74 38.91
C GLN A 531 38.91 -47.79 39.91
N MET A 532 38.87 -46.49 39.58
CA MET A 532 38.97 -45.27 40.42
C MET A 532 39.97 -45.14 41.60
N ALA A 533 40.93 -44.21 41.43
CA ALA A 533 41.43 -43.21 42.42
C ALA A 533 42.36 -42.18 41.71
N VAL A 534 42.61 -40.92 42.14
CA VAL A 534 41.88 -39.96 43.01
C VAL A 534 42.31 -38.50 42.64
N SER A 535 41.46 -37.52 42.99
CA SER A 535 41.61 -36.03 43.02
C SER A 535 43.01 -35.35 43.05
N SER A 536 43.15 -34.18 42.39
CA SER A 536 43.42 -32.86 43.01
C SER A 536 43.91 -31.76 42.03
N MET A 537 43.31 -30.55 42.04
CA MET A 537 44.01 -29.28 41.76
C MET A 537 43.18 -28.03 42.16
N MET A 538 43.84 -27.04 42.78
CA MET A 538 43.42 -25.64 42.93
C MET A 538 44.12 -24.79 41.84
N GLY A 539 43.79 -23.53 41.51
CA GLY A 539 42.83 -22.56 42.04
C GLY A 539 43.00 -21.18 41.32
N MET A 540 42.49 -20.10 41.92
CA MET A 540 42.36 -18.71 41.40
C MET A 540 41.23 -18.46 40.37
N GLY A 541 40.32 -17.48 40.51
CA GLY A 541 39.97 -16.65 41.69
C GLY A 541 39.90 -15.14 41.44
N SER A 542 38.72 -14.62 41.10
CA SER A 542 38.29 -13.24 41.38
C SER A 542 36.77 -13.17 41.51
N SER A 543 36.25 -12.13 42.16
CA SER A 543 34.96 -12.14 42.87
C SER A 543 33.94 -11.14 42.37
N GLN A 544 32.64 -11.50 42.45
CA GLN A 544 31.61 -10.68 43.11
C GLN A 544 30.33 -11.48 43.37
N GLN A 545 29.59 -11.09 44.43
CA GLN A 545 28.46 -11.85 45.00
C GLN A 545 27.12 -11.51 44.34
N SER A 546 26.22 -12.51 44.34
CA SER A 546 24.79 -12.32 44.07
C SER A 546 24.04 -11.85 45.32
N GLN A 547 23.08 -10.95 45.13
CA GLN A 547 21.92 -10.78 46.01
C GLN A 547 20.67 -10.74 45.14
N ALA A 548 19.58 -11.35 45.62
CA ALA A 548 18.27 -11.38 44.98
C ALA A 548 17.28 -10.49 45.77
N PRO A 549 16.01 -10.34 45.34
CA PRO A 549 15.55 -9.15 44.63
C PRO A 549 14.60 -8.27 45.47
N PRO A 550 14.29 -7.03 45.04
CA PRO A 550 13.12 -6.30 45.50
C PRO A 550 11.93 -6.38 44.52
N SER A 551 10.74 -6.37 45.12
CA SER A 551 9.41 -6.42 44.51
C SER A 551 9.06 -5.23 43.60
N ALA A 552 8.16 -5.46 42.64
CA ALA A 552 7.53 -4.43 41.83
C ALA A 552 6.67 -3.44 42.65
N PRO A 553 6.60 -2.15 42.27
CA PRO A 553 5.67 -1.19 42.86
C PRO A 553 4.27 -1.30 42.24
N GLN A 554 3.24 -1.24 43.09
CA GLN A 554 1.85 -1.10 42.66
C GLN A 554 1.58 0.32 42.16
N TYR A 555 0.84 0.45 41.06
CA TYR A 555 0.32 1.73 40.58
C TYR A 555 -1.06 1.96 41.20
N ASN A 556 -1.23 3.07 41.92
CA ASN A 556 -2.49 3.45 42.56
C ASN A 556 -3.04 4.72 41.89
N PRO A 557 -4.23 4.70 41.27
CA PRO A 557 -4.74 5.86 40.54
C PRO A 557 -5.40 6.86 41.50
N GLY A 558 -4.86 8.06 41.59
CA GLY A 558 -5.56 9.16 42.27
C GLY A 558 -4.75 10.43 42.49
N SER A 559 -5.42 11.55 42.20
CA SER A 559 -5.12 12.95 42.60
C SER A 559 -4.44 13.85 41.56
N LEU A 560 -5.09 15.02 41.40
CA LEU A 560 -4.73 16.26 40.68
C LEU A 560 -5.20 16.30 39.21
N LEU A 561 -6.13 17.20 38.82
CA LEU A 561 -6.14 18.70 38.88
C LEU A 561 -5.05 19.31 38.00
#